data_AF-A0A2A4P307-F1
#
_entry.id   AF-A0A2A4P307-F1
#
_cell.length_a   1.000
_cell.length_b   1.000
_cell.length_c   1.000
_cell.angle_alpha   90.00
_cell.angle_beta   90.00
_cell.angle_gamma   90.00
#
_symmetry.space_group_name_H-M   'P 1'
#
loop_
_entity.id
_entity.type
_entity.pdbx_description
1 polymer ?
#
loop_
_entity_poly.entity_id
_entity_poly.type
_entity_poly.pdbx_seq_one_letter_code
_entity_poly.pdbx_strand_id
1 'polypeptide(L)'
;MYPILFQFGSFTISSFGVMMVIAFLLGNYLLRKDVVAEGYDPIIAEDITFRAAIGGILGAKLYYLFENISTGQAADNINGLINIIAGLFTLNGERIAFGIQNFGAGLVFLGGLVGGIGAVSWYIYRKKLNWF
;
A
#
# COMPACT_ATOMS: atom_id res chain seq x y z
N MET A 1 10.44 -15.37 -16.71
CA MET A 1 9.69 -14.86 -15.54
C MET A 1 8.27 -15.38 -15.65
N TYR A 2 7.69 -15.96 -14.59
CA TYR A 2 6.32 -16.49 -14.61
C TYR A 2 5.38 -15.50 -13.90
N PRO A 3 4.75 -14.54 -14.61
CA PRO A 3 4.11 -13.37 -14.00
C PRO A 3 2.79 -13.71 -13.29
N ILE A 4 2.13 -14.79 -13.68
CA ILE A 4 0.83 -15.23 -13.15
C ILE A 4 1.03 -16.61 -12.54
N LEU A 5 0.83 -16.76 -11.23
CA LEU A 5 0.93 -18.05 -10.56
C LEU A 5 -0.36 -18.84 -10.67
N PHE A 6 -1.49 -18.17 -10.44
CA PHE A 6 -2.82 -18.76 -10.51
C PHE A 6 -3.80 -17.78 -11.14
N GLN A 7 -4.75 -18.30 -11.92
CA GLN A 7 -5.81 -17.52 -12.53
C GLN A 7 -7.15 -18.24 -12.33
N PHE A 8 -8.08 -17.56 -11.65
CA PHE A 8 -9.44 -18.03 -11.39
C PHE A 8 -10.41 -17.08 -12.10
N GLY A 9 -10.70 -17.34 -13.37
CA GLY A 9 -11.49 -16.44 -14.21
C GLY A 9 -10.82 -15.06 -14.33
N SER A 10 -11.48 -14.01 -13.83
CA SER A 10 -10.98 -12.63 -13.81
C SER A 10 -10.00 -12.33 -12.66
N PHE A 11 -9.91 -13.20 -11.66
CA PHE A 11 -9.01 -13.02 -10.53
C PHE A 11 -7.63 -13.63 -10.84
N THR A 12 -6.59 -12.80 -10.77
CA THR A 12 -5.21 -13.20 -11.10
C THR A 12 -4.31 -13.02 -9.88
N ILE A 13 -3.63 -14.09 -9.46
CA ILE A 13 -2.57 -14.04 -8.46
C ILE A 13 -1.24 -13.94 -9.18
N SER A 14 -0.61 -12.77 -9.12
CA SER A 14 0.70 -12.56 -9.75
C SER A 14 1.84 -13.06 -8.87
N SER A 15 2.94 -13.49 -9.48
CA SER A 15 4.16 -13.83 -8.74
C SER A 15 4.73 -12.63 -8.01
N PHE A 16 4.65 -11.43 -8.59
CA PHE A 16 5.03 -10.19 -7.92
C PHE A 16 4.25 -9.94 -6.63
N GLY A 17 2.91 -10.09 -6.66
CA GLY A 17 2.08 -9.92 -5.48
C GLY A 17 2.40 -10.93 -4.39
N VAL A 18 2.60 -12.20 -4.75
CA VAL A 18 3.01 -13.24 -3.80
C VAL A 18 4.37 -12.94 -3.17
N MET A 19 5.35 -12.53 -3.97
CA MET A 19 6.67 -12.15 -3.46
C MET A 19 6.61 -10.93 -2.54
N MET A 20 5.73 -9.96 -2.82
CA MET A 20 5.51 -8.81 -1.93
C MET A 20 4.93 -9.25 -0.58
N VAL A 21 3.94 -10.14 -0.56
CA VAL A 21 3.39 -10.69 0.69
C VAL A 21 4.48 -11.41 1.48
N ILE A 22 5.27 -12.26 0.82
CA ILE A 22 6.39 -12.97 1.45
C ILE A 22 7.39 -11.96 2.05
N ALA A 23 7.72 -10.89 1.35
CA ALA A 23 8.64 -9.86 1.85
C ALA A 23 8.11 -9.18 3.13
N PHE A 24 6.82 -8.83 3.19
CA PHE A 24 6.22 -8.28 4.40
C PHE A 24 6.20 -9.28 5.56
N LEU A 25 5.87 -10.55 5.29
CA LEU A 25 5.85 -11.60 6.32
C LEU A 25 7.26 -11.88 6.87
N LEU A 26 8.27 -11.98 6.01
CA LEU A 26 9.65 -12.17 6.44
C LEU A 26 10.18 -10.94 7.18
N GLY A 27 9.89 -9.74 6.70
CA GLY A 27 10.24 -8.50 7.39
C GLY A 27 9.63 -8.41 8.79
N ASN A 28 8.34 -8.76 8.91
CA ASN A 28 7.67 -8.83 10.21
C ASN A 28 8.29 -9.88 11.13
N TYR A 29 8.57 -11.08 10.59
CA TYR A 29 9.18 -12.16 11.37
C TYR A 29 10.53 -11.75 11.97
N LEU A 30 11.40 -11.13 11.16
CA LEU A 30 12.69 -10.62 11.62
C LEU A 30 12.52 -9.49 12.63
N LEU A 31 11.69 -8.49 12.32
CA LEU A 31 11.41 -7.38 13.24
C LEU A 31 10.85 -7.87 14.58
N ARG A 32 9.95 -8.85 14.56
CA ARG A 32 9.37 -9.46 15.75
C ARG A 32 10.44 -10.11 16.63
N LYS A 33 11.42 -10.77 16.03
CA LYS A 33 12.55 -11.35 16.76
C LYS A 33 13.33 -10.26 17.50
N ASP A 34 13.59 -9.13 16.84
CA ASP A 34 14.36 -8.02 17.41
C ASP A 34 13.55 -7.31 18.52
N VAL A 35 12.29 -7.00 18.27
CA VAL A 35 11.35 -6.42 19.25
C VAL A 35 11.28 -7.28 20.53
N VAL A 36 11.18 -8.59 20.40
CA VAL A 36 11.14 -9.51 21.55
C VAL A 36 12.49 -9.57 22.27
N ALA A 37 13.61 -9.55 21.53
CA ALA A 37 14.95 -9.56 22.11
C ALA A 37 15.23 -8.28 22.93
N GLU A 38 14.63 -7.16 22.55
CA GLU A 38 14.68 -5.88 23.29
C GLU A 38 13.67 -5.80 24.45
N GLY A 39 12.85 -6.84 24.66
CA GLY A 39 11.88 -6.90 25.77
C GLY A 39 10.56 -6.16 25.49
N TYR A 40 10.30 -5.79 24.24
CA TYR A 40 9.04 -5.18 23.81
C TYR A 40 7.97 -6.24 23.49
N ASP A 41 6.71 -5.82 23.52
CA ASP A 41 5.57 -6.65 23.13
C ASP A 41 5.64 -7.00 21.63
N PRO A 42 5.57 -8.29 21.23
CA PRO A 42 5.57 -8.72 19.83
C PRO A 42 4.58 -7.98 18.91
N ILE A 43 3.44 -7.51 19.45
CA ILE A 43 2.42 -6.78 18.69
C ILE A 43 2.97 -5.50 18.05
N ILE A 44 4.05 -4.92 18.62
CA ILE A 44 4.72 -3.74 18.08
C ILE A 44 5.26 -4.01 16.67
N ALA A 45 5.78 -5.20 16.39
CA ALA A 45 6.27 -5.55 15.06
C ALA A 45 5.13 -5.63 14.03
N GLU A 46 3.99 -6.20 14.43
CA GLU A 46 2.77 -6.27 13.62
C GLU A 46 2.23 -4.87 13.31
N ASP A 47 2.14 -4.01 14.33
CA ASP A 47 1.73 -2.62 14.19
C ASP A 47 2.67 -1.84 13.25
N ILE A 48 3.99 -1.97 13.42
CA ILE A 48 4.99 -1.31 12.56
C ILE A 48 4.84 -1.78 11.12
N THR A 49 4.75 -3.09 10.90
CA THR A 49 4.65 -3.66 9.54
C THR A 49 3.37 -3.22 8.84
N PHE A 50 2.23 -3.27 9.54
CA PHE A 50 0.94 -2.86 8.99
C PHE A 50 0.93 -1.37 8.64
N ARG A 51 1.48 -0.53 9.53
CA ARG A 51 1.60 0.91 9.29
C ARG A 51 2.57 1.24 8.16
N ALA A 52 3.67 0.49 8.02
CA ALA A 52 4.59 0.63 6.90
C ALA A 52 3.90 0.33 5.57
N ALA A 53 3.10 -0.75 5.51
CA ALA A 53 2.35 -1.12 4.31
C ALA A 53 1.32 -0.04 3.92
N ILE A 54 0.50 0.41 4.88
CA ILE A 54 -0.50 1.46 4.65
C ILE A 54 0.18 2.78 4.27
N GLY A 55 1.18 3.20 5.05
CA GLY A 55 1.93 4.43 4.80
C GLY A 55 2.61 4.41 3.43
N GLY A 56 3.14 3.26 3.02
CA GLY A 56 3.76 3.11 1.71
C GLY A 56 2.77 3.19 0.55
N ILE A 57 1.61 2.53 0.66
CA ILE A 57 0.59 2.62 -0.39
C ILE A 57 0.05 4.05 -0.51
N LEU A 58 -0.27 4.67 0.63
CA LEU A 58 -0.79 6.04 0.66
C LEU A 58 0.25 7.05 0.16
N GLY A 59 1.50 6.96 0.64
CA GLY A 59 2.57 7.84 0.22
C GLY A 59 2.90 7.71 -1.26
N ALA A 60 2.95 6.48 -1.79
CA ALA A 60 3.15 6.22 -3.21
C ALA A 60 2.07 6.87 -4.07
N LYS A 61 0.81 6.78 -3.61
CA LYS A 61 -0.33 7.35 -4.30
C LYS A 61 -0.35 8.87 -4.25
N LEU A 62 -0.14 9.46 -3.08
CA LEU A 62 -0.12 10.92 -2.90
C LEU A 62 1.00 11.54 -3.73
N TYR A 63 2.20 10.95 -3.69
CA TYR A 63 3.33 11.45 -4.47
C TYR A 63 3.06 11.36 -5.98
N TYR A 64 2.46 10.26 -6.45
CA TYR A 64 2.02 10.15 -7.85
C TYR A 64 1.07 11.28 -8.24
N LEU A 65 0.07 11.56 -7.40
CA LEU A 65 -0.89 12.62 -7.68
C LEU A 65 -0.19 13.98 -7.77
N PHE A 66 0.74 14.28 -6.85
CA PHE A 66 1.51 15.53 -6.87
C PHE A 66 2.37 15.68 -8.12
N GLU A 67 3.06 14.62 -8.52
CA GLU A 67 3.92 14.62 -9.72
C GLU A 67 3.11 14.85 -11.00
N ASN A 68 1.85 14.39 -11.03
CA ASN A 68 1.03 14.36 -12.23
C ASN A 68 -0.07 15.43 -12.27
N ILE A 69 -0.06 16.42 -11.36
CA ILE A 69 -0.99 17.56 -11.37
C ILE A 69 -0.89 18.33 -12.69
N SER A 70 0.33 18.63 -13.13
CA SER A 70 0.59 19.43 -14.33
C SER A 70 0.11 18.76 -15.62
N THR A 71 0.11 17.43 -15.65
CA THR A 71 -0.28 16.62 -16.82
C THR A 71 -1.78 16.33 -16.90
N GLY A 72 -2.57 16.71 -15.90
CA GLY A 72 -4.00 16.39 -15.81
C GLY A 72 -4.32 14.95 -15.37
N GLN A 73 -3.36 14.03 -15.44
CA GLN A 73 -3.55 12.62 -15.03
C GLN A 73 -3.94 12.46 -13.55
N ALA A 74 -3.54 13.40 -12.69
CA ALA A 74 -3.99 13.43 -11.30
C ALA A 74 -5.51 13.61 -11.18
N ALA A 75 -6.12 14.45 -12.02
CA ALA A 75 -7.56 14.65 -12.05
C ALA A 75 -8.29 13.39 -12.54
N ASP A 76 -7.77 12.75 -13.60
CA ASP A 76 -8.33 11.49 -14.12
C ASP A 76 -8.27 10.38 -13.08
N ASN A 77 -7.19 10.31 -12.30
CA ASN A 77 -7.04 9.34 -11.24
C ASN A 77 -8.05 9.55 -10.10
N ILE A 78 -8.25 10.79 -9.67
CA ILE A 78 -9.25 11.17 -8.66
C ILE A 78 -10.66 10.89 -9.18
N ASN A 79 -10.95 11.22 -10.44
CA ASN A 79 -12.22 10.89 -11.09
C ASN A 79 -12.44 9.37 -11.16
N GLY A 80 -11.38 8.59 -11.35
CA GLY A 80 -11.41 7.13 -11.22
C GLY A 80 -11.94 6.70 -9.86
N LEU A 81 -11.39 7.24 -8.77
CA LEU A 81 -11.85 6.94 -7.40
C LEU A 81 -13.32 7.34 -7.18
N ILE A 82 -13.71 8.53 -7.64
CA ILE A 82 -15.11 8.99 -7.56
C ILE A 82 -16.04 8.03 -8.31
N ASN A 83 -15.65 7.54 -9.49
CA ASN A 83 -16.43 6.58 -10.27
C ASN A 83 -16.55 5.21 -9.59
N ILE A 84 -15.49 4.74 -8.90
CA ILE A 84 -15.59 3.52 -8.07
C ILE A 84 -16.65 3.72 -6.99
N ILE A 85 -16.53 4.80 -6.21
CA ILE A 85 -17.44 5.08 -5.09
C ILE A 85 -18.88 5.26 -5.60
N ALA A 86 -19.09 6.09 -6.62
CA ALA A 86 -20.39 6.31 -7.22
C ALA A 86 -20.96 5.02 -7.82
N GLY A 87 -20.13 4.20 -8.47
CA GLY A 87 -20.51 2.90 -9.02
C GLY A 87 -20.98 1.93 -7.93
N LEU A 88 -20.35 1.92 -6.76
CA LEU A 88 -20.78 1.13 -5.61
C LEU A 88 -22.15 1.57 -5.10
N PHE A 89 -22.39 2.88 -4.93
CA PHE A 89 -23.69 3.40 -4.47
C PHE A 89 -24.81 3.27 -5.51
N THR A 90 -24.48 3.32 -6.80
CA THR A 90 -25.44 3.19 -7.91
C THR A 90 -25.56 1.75 -8.43
N LEU A 91 -24.84 0.80 -7.83
CA LEU A 91 -24.77 -0.61 -8.25
C LEU A 91 -24.45 -0.78 -9.75
N ASN A 92 -23.63 0.11 -10.30
CA ASN A 92 -23.26 0.12 -11.71
C ASN A 92 -21.85 -0.46 -11.90
N GLY A 93 -21.80 -1.71 -12.42
CA GLY A 93 -20.55 -2.43 -12.65
C GLY A 93 -19.61 -1.78 -13.68
N GLU A 94 -20.15 -1.08 -14.68
CA GLU A 94 -19.33 -0.39 -15.69
C GLU A 94 -18.58 0.81 -15.08
N ARG A 95 -19.25 1.58 -14.22
CA ARG A 95 -18.61 2.71 -13.51
C ARG A 95 -17.53 2.23 -12.56
N ILE A 96 -17.75 1.09 -11.89
CA ILE A 96 -16.75 0.46 -11.03
C ILE A 96 -15.55 0.01 -11.87
N ALA A 97 -15.76 -0.68 -12.99
CA ALA A 97 -14.69 -1.15 -13.86
C ALA A 97 -13.85 0.01 -14.43
N PHE A 98 -14.52 1.04 -14.96
CA PHE A 98 -13.85 2.25 -15.45
C PHE A 98 -13.11 2.99 -14.34
N GLY A 99 -13.70 3.08 -13.15
CA GLY A 99 -13.07 3.68 -11.99
C GLY A 99 -11.79 2.94 -11.57
N ILE A 100 -11.82 1.61 -11.53
CA ILE A 100 -10.66 0.77 -11.22
C ILE A 100 -9.56 0.94 -12.26
N GLN A 101 -9.89 1.00 -13.55
CA GLN A 101 -8.89 1.17 -14.60
C GLN A 101 -8.13 2.50 -14.48
N ASN A 102 -8.84 3.59 -14.20
CA ASN A 102 -8.23 4.92 -14.07
C ASN A 102 -7.54 5.14 -12.72
N PHE A 103 -8.07 4.57 -11.64
CA PHE A 103 -7.48 4.68 -10.31
C PHE A 103 -6.32 3.70 -10.09
N GLY A 104 -6.34 2.53 -10.72
CA GLY A 104 -5.41 1.43 -10.47
C GLY A 104 -3.96 1.71 -10.86
N ALA A 105 -3.72 2.70 -11.74
CA ALA A 105 -2.39 3.17 -12.08
C ALA A 105 -1.84 4.20 -11.07
N GLY A 106 -0.51 4.31 -11.00
CA GLY A 106 0.15 5.43 -10.32
C GLY A 106 0.54 5.19 -8.87
N LEU A 107 1.33 4.15 -8.59
CA LEU A 107 2.07 4.01 -7.33
C LEU A 107 3.55 4.28 -7.62
N VAL A 108 4.13 5.32 -7.01
CA VAL A 108 5.55 5.67 -7.20
C VAL A 108 6.38 5.20 -6.01
N PHE A 109 7.55 4.62 -6.29
CA PHE A 109 8.43 4.04 -5.28
C PHE A 109 8.85 5.04 -4.19
N LEU A 110 9.33 6.24 -4.56
CA LEU A 110 9.83 7.23 -3.60
C LEU A 110 8.73 7.71 -2.65
N GLY A 111 7.52 7.94 -3.18
CA GLY A 111 6.36 8.25 -2.36
C GLY A 111 6.06 7.15 -1.34
N GLY A 112 6.17 5.89 -1.75
CA GLY A 112 5.94 4.77 -0.86
C GLY A 112 7.02 4.60 0.20
N LEU A 113 8.28 4.82 -0.16
CA LEU A 113 9.37 4.81 0.81
C LEU A 113 9.18 5.89 1.89
N VAL A 114 8.93 7.13 1.47
CA VAL A 114 8.73 8.27 2.38
C VAL A 114 7.48 8.06 3.25
N GLY A 115 6.37 7.64 2.65
CA GLY A 115 5.12 7.39 3.37
C GLY A 115 5.24 6.26 4.40
N GLY A 116 5.93 5.16 4.03
CA GLY A 116 6.20 4.05 4.94
C GLY A 116 7.07 4.47 6.12
N ILE A 117 8.21 5.12 5.85
CA ILE A 117 9.12 5.63 6.90
C ILE A 117 8.39 6.62 7.80
N GLY A 118 7.63 7.55 7.23
CA GLY A 118 6.87 8.55 7.99
C GLY A 118 5.83 7.92 8.92
N ALA A 119 5.07 6.94 8.44
CA ALA A 119 4.06 6.24 9.24
C ALA A 119 4.67 5.46 10.41
N VAL A 120 5.81 4.80 10.17
CA VAL A 120 6.54 4.06 11.21
C VAL A 120 7.21 5.02 12.20
N SER A 121 7.85 6.09 11.71
CA SER A 121 8.47 7.14 12.54
C SER A 121 7.47 7.76 13.50
N TRP A 122 6.28 8.07 12.99
CA TRP A 122 5.20 8.60 13.82
C TRP A 122 4.74 7.60 14.88
N TYR A 123 4.64 6.31 14.54
CA TYR A 123 4.27 5.27 15.51
C TYR A 123 5.31 5.10 16.62
N ILE A 124 6.60 5.00 16.25
CA ILE A 124 7.70 4.87 17.21
C ILE A 124 7.74 6.08 18.15
N TYR A 125 7.61 7.29 17.62
CA TYR A 125 7.49 8.50 18.43
C TYR A 125 6.32 8.45 19.41
N ARG A 126 5.13 8.04 18.95
CA ARG A 126 3.91 7.95 19.79
C ARG A 126 4.03 6.90 20.89
N LYS A 127 4.78 5.82 20.65
CA LYS A 127 5.01 4.73 21.60
C LYS A 127 6.26 4.93 22.45
N LYS A 128 7.01 6.02 22.25
CA LYS A 128 8.31 6.29 22.90
C LYS A 128 9.29 5.12 22.75
N LEU A 129 9.20 4.43 21.61
CA LEU A 129 10.15 3.38 21.26
C LEU A 129 11.45 4.03 20.78
N ASN A 130 12.54 3.28 20.84
CA ASN A 130 13.78 3.75 20.29
C ASN A 130 13.81 3.54 18.77
N TRP A 131 14.31 4.53 18.02
CA TRP A 131 14.50 4.41 16.57
C TRP A 131 15.93 3.94 16.22
N PHE A 132 16.90 4.13 17.13
CA PHE A 132 18.33 3.89 16.93
C PHE A 132 18.95 3.12 18.09
#